data_AF-A0A256ZMH7-F1
#
_entry.id   AF-A0A256ZMH7-F1
#
_cell.length_a   1.000
_cell.length_b   1.000
_cell.length_c   1.000
_cell.angle_alpha   90.00
_cell.angle_beta   90.00
_cell.angle_gamma   90.00
#
_symmetry.space_group_name_H-M   'P 1'
#
loop_
_entity.id
_entity.type
_entity.pdbx_description
1 polymer ?
#
loop_
_entity_poly.entity_id
_entity_poly.type
_entity_poly.pdbx_seq_one_letter_code
_entity_poly.pdbx_strand_id
1 'polypeptide(L)' 'QIVIPKVVRDYLGIKPGDTVVLEVREGEVALVPGVDPKGFVEDFCSIVKEKLTRKVDLERLLESEVEEKLGLR' A
#
# COMPACT_ATOMS: atom_id res chain seq x y z
N GLN A 1 7.37 -28.37 -10.33
CA GLN A 1 8.14 -27.22 -9.82
C GLN A 1 8.40 -26.27 -10.98
N ILE A 2 7.97 -25.01 -10.88
CA ILE A 2 8.23 -23.97 -11.88
C ILE A 2 9.44 -23.17 -11.38
N VAL A 3 10.43 -22.94 -12.25
CA VAL A 3 11.60 -22.13 -11.94
C VAL A 3 11.40 -20.73 -12.51
N ILE A 4 11.35 -19.73 -11.64
CA ILE A 4 11.34 -18.33 -12.07
C ILE A 4 12.74 -17.98 -12.62
N PRO A 5 12.86 -17.54 -13.88
CA PRO A 5 14.15 -17.14 -14.46
C PRO A 5 14.85 -16.06 -13.63
N LYS A 6 16.18 -16.06 -13.61
CA LYS A 6 16.99 -15.08 -12.86
C LYS A 6 16.57 -13.64 -13.17
N VAL A 7 16.42 -13.32 -14.46
CA VAL A 7 16.02 -11.99 -14.94
C VAL A 7 14.69 -11.53 -14.33
N VAL A 8 13.72 -12.43 -14.21
CA VAL A 8 12.41 -12.12 -13.62
C VAL A 8 12.52 -11.95 -12.12
N ARG A 9 13.31 -12.79 -11.43
CA ARG A 9 13.55 -12.64 -9.98
C ARG A 9 14.22 -11.31 -9.65
N ASP A 10 15.25 -10.95 -10.41
CA ASP A 10 16.01 -9.73 -10.19
C ASP A 10 15.15 -8.49 -10.47
N TYR A 11 14.32 -8.54 -11.52
CA TYR A 11 13.37 -7.48 -11.85
C TYR A 11 12.29 -7.30 -10.77
N LEU A 12 11.76 -8.40 -10.24
CA LEU A 12 10.74 -8.38 -9.18
C LEU A 12 11.33 -8.22 -7.76
N GLY A 13 12.67 -8.20 -7.61
CA GLY A 13 13.34 -8.11 -6.33
C GLY A 13 13.21 -9.34 -5.42
N ILE A 14 12.80 -10.50 -5.97
CA ILE A 14 12.54 -11.73 -5.21
C ILE A 14 13.86 -12.44 -4.88
N LYS A 15 14.15 -12.59 -3.59
CA LYS A 15 15.32 -13.29 -3.07
C LYS A 15 14.98 -14.73 -2.68
N PRO A 16 15.98 -15.64 -2.67
CA PRO A 16 15.78 -16.98 -2.11
C PRO A 16 15.34 -16.91 -0.65
N GLY A 17 14.16 -17.47 -0.35
CA GLY A 17 13.56 -17.44 0.99
C GLY A 17 12.39 -16.46 1.15
N ASP A 18 12.13 -15.61 0.14
CA ASP A 18 11.00 -14.68 0.18
C ASP A 18 9.66 -15.41 0.03
N THR A 19 8.64 -14.86 0.68
CA THR A 19 7.25 -15.32 0.52
C THR A 19 6.62 -14.63 -0.68
N VAL A 20 5.95 -15.40 -1.53
CA VAL A 20 5.21 -14.88 -2.69
C VAL A 20 3.75 -15.31 -2.60
N VAL A 21 2.85 -14.43 -3.02
CA VAL A 21 1.42 -14.72 -3.14
C VAL A 21 1.14 -15.16 -4.57
N LEU A 22 0.44 -16.28 -4.70
CA LEU A 22 -0.02 -16.80 -5.99
C LEU A 22 -1.51 -16.47 -6.15
N GLU A 23 -1.83 -15.60 -7.09
CA GLU A 23 -3.22 -15.28 -7.44
C GLU A 23 -3.60 -16.00 -8.73
N VAL A 24 -4.72 -16.73 -8.70
CA VAL A 24 -5.30 -17.34 -9.91
C VAL A 24 -6.39 -16.40 -10.43
N ARG A 25 -6.22 -15.93 -11.66
CA ARG A 25 -7.21 -15.16 -12.40
C ARG A 25 -7.66 -15.98 -13.61
N GLU A 26 -8.62 -15.48 -14.38
CA GLU A 26 -9.16 -16.22 -15.53
C GLU A 26 -8.08 -16.45 -16.61
N GLY A 27 -7.45 -17.62 -16.57
CA GLY A 27 -6.43 -18.03 -17.54
C GLY A 27 -4.98 -17.63 -17.21
N GLU A 28 -4.75 -16.93 -16.10
CA GLU A 28 -3.40 -16.50 -15.69
C GLU A 28 -3.12 -16.76 -14.21
N VAL A 29 -1.83 -16.95 -13.90
CA VAL A 29 -1.31 -17.07 -12.54
C VAL A 29 -0.41 -15.87 -12.28
N ALA A 30 -0.86 -14.96 -11.43
CA ALA A 30 -0.09 -13.79 -11.03
C ALA A 30 0.77 -14.13 -9.80
N LEU A 31 2.05 -13.81 -9.89
CA LEU A 31 3.01 -13.90 -8.78
C LEU A 31 3.21 -12.50 -8.21
N VAL A 32 2.78 -12.28 -6.98
CA VAL A 32 2.93 -11.00 -6.29
C VAL A 32 3.92 -11.18 -5.14
N PRO A 33 4.90 -10.27 -4.95
CA PRO A 33 5.74 -10.29 -3.76
C PRO A 33 4.87 -10.26 -2.50
N GLY A 34 5.20 -11.08 -1.50
CA GLY A 34 4.55 -11.00 -0.21
C GLY A 34 4.79 -9.63 0.42
N VAL A 35 3.75 -9.04 0.97
CA VAL A 35 3.86 -7.78 1.70
C VAL A 35 4.42 -8.10 3.09
N ASP A 36 5.49 -7.44 3.54
CA ASP A 36 5.89 -7.49 4.94
C ASP A 36 4.86 -6.72 5.77
N PRO A 37 4.03 -7.38 6.60
CA PRO A 37 3.00 -6.70 7.35
C PRO A 37 3.56 -5.69 8.34
N LYS A 38 4.76 -5.94 8.89
CA LYS A 38 5.40 -5.02 9.84
C LYS A 38 5.89 -3.77 9.13
N GLY A 39 6.68 -3.92 8.07
CA GLY A 39 7.14 -2.80 7.24
C GLY A 39 5.99 -1.95 6.72
N PHE A 40 4.92 -2.56 6.22
CA PHE A 40 3.74 -1.83 5.76
C PHE A 40 3.11 -0.95 6.86
N VAL A 41 2.94 -1.51 8.07
CA VAL A 41 2.35 -0.76 9.19
C VAL A 41 3.27 0.35 9.66
N GLU A 42 4.59 0.11 9.70
CA GLU A 42 5.58 1.13 10.05
C GLU A 42 5.60 2.28 9.03
N ASP A 43 5.65 1.96 7.74
CA ASP A 43 5.59 2.94 6.65
C ASP A 43 4.29 3.74 6.72
N PHE A 44 3.14 3.07 6.87
CA PHE A 44 1.85 3.73 6.98
C PHE A 44 1.77 4.65 8.20
N CYS A 45 2.26 4.20 9.36
CA CYS A 45 2.30 5.03 10.56
C CYS A 45 3.28 6.19 10.46
N SER A 46 4.32 6.10 9.63
CA SER A 46 5.34 7.14 9.46
C SER A 46 4.85 8.36 8.67
N ILE A 47 3.78 8.20 7.87
CA ILE A 47 3.22 9.28 7.04
C ILE A 47 2.74 10.45 7.90
N VAL A 48 2.20 10.15 9.09
CA VAL A 48 1.63 11.16 9.99
C VAL A 48 2.59 11.40 11.15
N LYS A 49 3.28 12.56 11.12
CA LYS A 49 4.24 12.94 12.17
C LYS A 49 3.59 13.14 13.54
N GLU A 50 2.34 13.63 13.56
CA GLU A 50 1.55 13.82 14.76
C GLU A 50 0.22 13.10 14.62
N LYS A 51 -0.03 12.15 15.53
CA LYS A 51 -1.32 11.46 15.60
C LYS A 51 -2.38 12.42 16.14
N LEU A 52 -3.61 12.24 15.68
CA LEU A 52 -4.74 13.01 16.19
C LEU A 52 -5.03 12.62 17.64
N THR A 53 -4.66 13.48 18.58
CA THR A 53 -4.81 13.26 20.03
C THR A 53 -6.13 13.77 20.61
N ARG A 54 -6.88 14.55 19.82
CA ARG A 54 -8.13 15.19 20.22
C ARG A 54 -9.23 14.92 19.21
N LYS A 55 -10.46 14.81 19.70
CA LYS A 55 -11.64 14.63 18.83
C LYS A 55 -11.80 15.88 17.97
N VAL A 56 -11.88 15.69 16.65
CA VAL A 56 -12.11 16.78 15.70
C VAL A 56 -13.54 16.70 15.20
N ASP A 57 -14.10 17.87 14.94
CA ASP A 57 -15.39 18.01 14.28
C ASP A 57 -15.23 17.71 12.79
N LEU A 58 -15.69 16.52 12.38
CA LEU A 58 -15.53 16.03 11.01
C LEU A 58 -16.36 16.86 10.02
N GLU A 59 -17.53 17.33 10.44
CA GLU A 59 -18.47 18.06 9.58
C GLU A 59 -17.84 19.37 9.13
N ARG A 60 -17.26 20.12 10.07
CA ARG A 60 -16.53 21.36 9.78
C ARG A 60 -15.29 21.15 8.92
N LEU A 61 -14.59 20.02 9.10
CA LEU A 61 -13.44 19.65 8.27
C LEU A 61 -13.85 19.40 6.82
N LEU A 62 -14.93 18.63 6.62
CA LEU A 62 -15.48 18.33 5.31
C LEU A 62 -15.96 19.60 4.58
N GLU A 63 -16.68 20.48 5.28
CA GLU A 63 -17.11 21.77 4.73
C GLU A 63 -15.91 22.61 4.26
N SER A 64 -14.85 22.71 5.06
CA SER A 64 -13.65 23.47 4.70
C SER A 64 -12.91 22.91 3.49
N GLU A 65 -12.78 21.59 3.35
CA GLU A 65 -12.19 20.98 2.15
C GLU A 65 -13.03 21.24 0.90
N VAL A 66 -14.36 21.21 1.03
CA VAL A 66 -15.29 21.48 -0.07
C VAL A 66 -15.18 22.95 -0.50
N GLU A 67 -15.12 23.89 0.44
CA GLU A 67 -14.90 25.31 0.16
C GLU A 67 -13.56 25.56 -0.56
N GLU A 68 -12.47 24.92 -0.11
CA GLU A 68 -11.14 25.03 -0.74
C GLU A 68 -11.12 24.45 -2.15
N LYS A 69 -11.71 23.26 -2.36
CA LYS A 69 -11.73 22.58 -3.66
C LYS A 69 -12.67 23.23 -4.67
N LEU A 70 -13.78 23.81 -4.20
CA LEU A 70 -14.75 24.52 -5.05
C LEU A 70 -14.38 25.99 -5.27
N GLY A 71 -13.34 26.50 -4.61
CA GLY A 71 -12.86 27.87 -4.79
C GLY A 71 -13.93 28.92 -4.48
N LEU A 72 -14.78 28.67 -3.47
CA LEU A 72 -15.88 29.58 -3.09
C LEU A 72 -15.40 30.84 -2.33
N ARG A 73 -14.21 31.36 -2.68
CA ARG A 73 -13.65 32.57 -2.09
C ARG A 73 -12.92 33.43 -3.12
#